data_AF-A0A377GCZ2-F1
#
_entry.id   AF-A0A377GCZ2-F1
#
_cell.length_a   1.000
_cell.length_b   1.000
_cell.length_c   1.000
_cell.angle_alpha   90.00
_cell.angle_beta   90.00
_cell.angle_gamma   90.00
#
_symmetry.space_group_name_H-M   'P 1'
#
loop_
_entity.id
_entity.type
_entity.pdbx_description
1 polymer ?
#
loop_
_entity_poly.entity_id
_entity_poly.type
_entity_poly.pdbx_seq_one_letter_code
_entity_poly.pdbx_strand_id
1 'polypeptide(L)'
;MPKNIVPFQVDFAKNGTPVSSRDQAIKILDEVNKLHANGAKKVGITYSANQAQTDKIIDTYQKGGWKTGTNGANQASVVAQIEQLLTTPKYQHLQGVYQTVPITTMQYDSKGNPKPADPSSVKKSLEHASQFMDSGGVLLGWTNQKTPQGSLAIGGGVASAVQTIGQKKMINEWVQDKLPHSTLTDDLPLSPPKKTTSGTTQMQDLQALDNEETARKKKSVSIQSDEINSLLDAFKKHCGEQWVKDNPPENKNGQLKLSFKSEENMTDFFKQQASEGKSFIMVDEKTQKVMAYSNGDGKIYRPGKDGPQEITGKSLTPKEGEMEDLPKLDSFKMPAKESTQESVSKPQHA
;
A
#
# COMPACT_ATOMS: atom_id res chain seq x y z
N MET A 1 17.57 24.85 14.62
CA MET A 1 16.58 24.05 13.86
C MET A 1 16.97 22.59 13.94
N PRO A 2 16.02 21.64 14.00
CA PRO A 2 16.33 20.22 14.09
C PRO A 2 17.09 19.77 12.84
N LYS A 3 18.19 19.02 13.04
CA LYS A 3 18.91 18.31 11.97
C LYS A 3 18.31 16.93 11.66
N ASN A 4 17.23 16.59 12.36
CA ASN A 4 16.58 15.30 12.32
C ASN A 4 15.20 15.45 11.66
N ILE A 5 14.75 14.35 11.07
CA ILE A 5 13.38 14.19 10.58
C ILE A 5 12.44 14.26 11.78
N VAL A 6 11.36 15.01 11.64
CA VAL A 6 10.26 15.05 12.62
C VAL A 6 9.17 14.09 12.16
N PRO A 7 8.96 12.93 12.80
CA PRO A 7 7.88 12.03 12.44
C PRO A 7 6.53 12.75 12.46
N PHE A 8 5.75 12.60 11.40
CA PHE A 8 4.47 13.29 11.23
C PHE A 8 3.39 12.35 10.70
N GLN A 9 2.41 12.10 11.56
CA GLN A 9 1.33 11.15 11.31
C GLN A 9 0.29 11.72 10.34
N VAL A 10 0.17 11.13 9.16
CA VAL A 10 -0.85 11.43 8.14
C VAL A 10 -1.58 10.14 7.78
N ASP A 11 -2.64 9.86 8.53
CA ASP A 11 -3.46 8.67 8.35
C ASP A 11 -4.35 8.75 7.11
N PHE A 12 -4.44 7.64 6.38
CA PHE A 12 -5.39 7.51 5.26
C PHE A 12 -6.71 6.86 5.68
N ALA A 13 -6.84 6.41 6.94
CA ALA A 13 -8.09 5.92 7.51
C ALA A 13 -8.12 6.13 9.02
N LYS A 14 -9.29 6.44 9.57
CA LYS A 14 -9.57 6.54 11.01
C LYS A 14 -10.74 5.65 11.36
N ASN A 15 -10.55 4.71 12.30
CA ASN A 15 -11.59 3.76 12.71
C ASN A 15 -12.24 2.99 11.54
N GLY A 16 -11.45 2.69 10.50
CA GLY A 16 -11.93 2.02 9.29
C GLY A 16 -12.56 2.95 8.24
N THR A 17 -12.82 4.22 8.55
CA THR A 17 -13.31 5.21 7.58
C THR A 17 -12.14 5.84 6.82
N PRO A 18 -12.14 5.84 5.48
CA PRO A 18 -11.12 6.51 4.69
C PRO A 18 -11.03 8.01 5.02
N VAL A 19 -9.80 8.54 5.09
CA VAL A 19 -9.54 9.98 5.21
C VAL A 19 -9.22 10.50 3.81
N SER A 20 -9.92 11.54 3.37
CA SER A 20 -9.74 12.08 2.03
C SER A 20 -8.31 12.63 1.83
N SER A 21 -7.81 12.62 0.59
CA SER A 21 -6.52 13.24 0.28
C SER A 21 -6.50 14.74 0.60
N ARG A 22 -7.66 15.40 0.53
CA ARG A 22 -7.81 16.81 0.87
C ARG A 22 -7.65 17.04 2.37
N ASP A 23 -8.25 16.20 3.21
CA ASP A 23 -8.10 16.32 4.67
C ASP A 23 -6.68 16.01 5.13
N GLN A 24 -6.04 15.02 4.50
CA GLN A 24 -4.60 14.75 4.70
C GLN A 24 -3.75 15.97 4.31
N ALA A 25 -4.03 16.60 3.18
CA ALA A 25 -3.33 17.79 2.71
C ALA A 25 -3.54 19.00 3.64
N ILE A 26 -4.76 19.21 4.13
CA ILE A 26 -5.08 20.24 5.14
C ILE A 26 -4.26 20.00 6.40
N LYS A 27 -4.21 18.77 6.91
CA LYS A 27 -3.41 18.43 8.09
C LYS A 27 -1.94 18.80 7.92
N ILE A 28 -1.35 18.51 6.76
CA ILE A 28 0.04 18.85 6.45
C ILE A 28 0.22 20.37 6.40
N LEU A 29 -0.65 21.09 5.69
CA LEU A 29 -0.53 22.54 5.55
C LEU A 29 -0.80 23.31 6.85
N ASP A 30 -1.69 22.83 7.72
CA ASP A 30 -1.90 23.41 9.04
C ASP A 30 -0.64 23.25 9.93
N GLU A 31 0.05 22.11 9.88
CA GLU A 31 1.33 21.94 10.60
C GLU A 31 2.45 22.78 9.98
N VAL A 32 2.52 22.88 8.65
CA VAL A 32 3.46 23.78 7.94
C VAL A 32 3.22 25.23 8.38
N ASN A 33 1.97 25.67 8.44
CA ASN A 33 1.61 27.01 8.88
C ASN A 33 2.06 27.27 10.33
N LYS A 34 1.81 26.31 11.22
CA LYS A 34 2.25 26.37 12.63
C LYS A 34 3.77 26.47 12.76
N LEU A 35 4.51 25.63 12.04
CA LEU A 35 5.98 25.66 12.05
C LEU A 35 6.52 26.96 11.46
N HIS A 36 5.89 27.48 10.41
CA HIS A 36 6.26 28.77 9.81
C HIS A 36 6.03 29.94 10.78
N ALA A 37 4.88 29.97 11.46
CA ALA A 37 4.59 30.94 12.50
C ALA A 37 5.60 30.89 13.66
N ASN A 38 6.16 29.71 13.92
CA ASN A 38 7.24 29.50 14.89
C ASN A 38 8.65 29.74 14.32
N GLY A 39 8.76 30.36 13.14
CA GLY A 39 10.03 30.83 12.57
C GLY A 39 10.67 29.92 11.52
N ALA A 40 10.08 28.76 11.19
CA ALA A 40 10.60 27.91 10.11
C ALA A 40 10.51 28.62 8.76
N LYS A 41 11.63 28.76 8.06
CA LYS A 41 11.68 29.40 6.72
C LYS A 41 11.23 28.47 5.60
N LYS A 42 11.51 27.17 5.76
CA LYS A 42 11.10 26.10 4.86
C LYS A 42 10.61 24.92 5.68
N VAL A 43 9.51 24.32 5.24
CA VAL A 43 8.96 23.09 5.83
C VAL A 43 8.70 22.10 4.71
N GLY A 44 9.30 20.93 4.83
CA GLY A 44 9.23 19.86 3.86
C GLY A 44 8.42 18.68 4.38
N ILE A 45 7.81 17.88 3.52
CA ILE A 45 7.32 16.54 3.89
C ILE A 45 7.89 15.48 2.96
N THR A 46 8.34 14.35 3.52
CA THR A 46 8.83 13.23 2.71
C THR A 46 7.72 12.64 1.83
N TYR A 47 8.07 12.29 0.59
CA TYR A 47 7.15 11.75 -0.40
C TYR A 47 7.78 10.55 -1.11
N SER A 48 7.10 9.39 -1.10
CA SER A 48 7.54 8.20 -1.83
C SER A 48 7.28 8.38 -3.33
N ALA A 49 8.34 8.74 -4.08
CA ALA A 49 8.25 9.13 -5.47
C ALA A 49 8.78 8.05 -6.42
N ASN A 50 8.29 8.05 -7.65
CA ASN A 50 9.05 7.45 -8.75
C ASN A 50 10.13 8.42 -9.27
N GLN A 51 11.14 7.92 -9.98
CA GLN A 51 12.29 8.69 -10.44
C GLN A 51 11.90 9.92 -11.27
N ALA A 52 10.97 9.79 -12.22
CA ALA A 52 10.52 10.92 -13.04
C ALA A 52 9.84 12.02 -12.20
N GLN A 53 9.08 11.63 -11.17
CA GLN A 53 8.51 12.58 -10.22
C GLN A 53 9.59 13.24 -9.37
N THR A 54 10.58 12.48 -8.86
CA THR A 54 11.72 13.04 -8.13
C THR A 54 12.42 14.12 -8.96
N ASP A 55 12.79 13.79 -10.19
CA ASP A 55 13.52 14.71 -11.07
C ASP A 55 12.72 15.99 -11.32
N LYS A 56 11.42 15.85 -11.62
CA LYS A 56 10.51 16.99 -11.84
C LYS A 56 10.37 17.87 -10.59
N ILE A 57 10.20 17.26 -9.42
CA ILE A 57 10.03 17.99 -8.14
C ILE A 57 11.30 18.80 -7.84
N ILE A 58 12.48 18.18 -7.93
CA ILE A 58 13.76 18.84 -7.68
C ILE A 58 13.99 19.97 -8.68
N ASP A 59 13.78 19.73 -9.98
CA ASP A 59 13.93 20.74 -11.03
C ASP A 59 13.00 21.94 -10.82
N THR A 60 11.76 21.70 -10.39
CA THR A 60 10.79 22.77 -10.10
C THR A 60 11.33 23.72 -9.02
N TYR A 61 11.83 23.18 -7.90
CA TYR A 61 12.35 24.00 -6.81
C TYR A 61 13.66 24.70 -7.17
N GLN A 62 14.54 24.04 -7.94
CA GLN A 62 15.78 24.66 -8.43
C GLN A 62 15.51 25.87 -9.33
N LYS A 63 14.41 25.85 -10.09
CA LYS A 63 13.94 26.98 -10.92
C LYS A 63 13.15 28.03 -10.14
N GLY A 64 13.06 27.90 -8.81
CA GLY A 64 12.30 28.82 -7.94
C GLY A 64 10.78 28.63 -8.01
N GLY A 65 10.29 27.61 -8.71
CA GLY A 65 8.88 27.25 -8.72
C GLY A 65 8.45 26.56 -7.42
N TRP A 66 7.16 26.60 -7.11
CA TRP A 66 6.59 25.88 -5.96
C TRP A 66 5.66 24.73 -6.37
N LYS A 67 5.04 24.83 -7.55
CA LYS A 67 4.05 23.89 -8.06
C LYS A 67 4.72 22.82 -8.93
N THR A 68 4.84 21.62 -8.40
CA THR A 68 5.53 20.50 -9.06
C THR A 68 4.64 19.79 -10.09
N GLY A 69 3.32 19.96 -9.99
CA GLY A 69 2.36 19.25 -10.82
C GLY A 69 2.43 17.75 -10.57
N THR A 70 2.68 17.35 -9.33
CA THR A 70 2.63 15.95 -8.91
C THR A 70 1.17 15.49 -8.90
N ASN A 71 0.92 14.33 -9.51
CA ASN A 71 -0.39 13.71 -9.59
C ASN A 71 -0.27 12.19 -9.44
N GLY A 72 -1.39 11.53 -9.20
CA GLY A 72 -1.47 10.07 -9.02
C GLY A 72 -2.36 9.67 -7.84
N ALA A 73 -2.16 8.46 -7.35
CA ALA A 73 -2.88 7.89 -6.22
C ALA A 73 -2.11 8.03 -4.89
N ASN A 74 -2.77 7.73 -3.76
CA ASN A 74 -2.18 7.71 -2.42
C ASN A 74 -1.48 9.04 -2.09
N GLN A 75 -0.20 9.02 -1.68
CA GLN A 75 0.56 10.24 -1.35
C GLN A 75 0.60 11.25 -2.50
N ALA A 76 0.65 10.80 -3.77
CA ALA A 76 0.67 11.70 -4.91
C ALA A 76 -0.65 12.49 -5.04
N SER A 77 -1.78 11.87 -4.66
CA SER A 77 -3.09 12.54 -4.61
C SER A 77 -3.12 13.62 -3.51
N VAL A 78 -2.49 13.35 -2.37
CA VAL A 78 -2.37 14.34 -1.28
C VAL A 78 -1.48 15.51 -1.70
N VAL A 79 -0.33 15.25 -2.34
CA VAL A 79 0.54 16.32 -2.86
C VAL A 79 -0.21 17.18 -3.89
N ALA A 80 -0.98 16.56 -4.78
CA ALA A 80 -1.84 17.30 -5.72
C ALA A 80 -2.86 18.20 -4.99
N GLN A 81 -3.47 17.71 -3.91
CA GLN A 81 -4.39 18.50 -3.08
C GLN A 81 -3.67 19.62 -2.32
N ILE A 82 -2.45 19.41 -1.85
CA ILE A 82 -1.62 20.48 -1.27
C ILE A 82 -1.41 21.60 -2.29
N GLU A 83 -1.01 21.25 -3.52
CA GLU A 83 -0.80 22.26 -4.57
C GLU A 83 -2.07 23.06 -4.92
N GLN A 84 -3.24 22.42 -4.88
CA GLN A 84 -4.52 23.11 -5.04
C GLN A 84 -4.85 24.02 -3.85
N LEU A 85 -4.59 23.56 -2.63
CA LEU A 85 -4.85 24.33 -1.41
C LEU A 85 -3.92 25.55 -1.30
N LEU A 86 -2.67 25.44 -1.77
CA LEU A 86 -1.73 26.54 -1.86
C LEU A 86 -2.17 27.66 -2.80
N THR A 87 -3.16 27.47 -3.68
CA THR A 87 -3.75 28.58 -4.46
C THR A 87 -4.91 29.27 -3.76
N THR A 88 -5.36 28.76 -2.61
CA THR A 88 -6.48 29.35 -1.85
C THR A 88 -5.98 30.43 -0.90
N PRO A 89 -6.81 31.46 -0.57
CA PRO A 89 -6.40 32.53 0.33
C PRO A 89 -5.87 32.05 1.71
N LYS A 90 -6.39 30.92 2.22
CA LYS A 90 -5.97 30.37 3.53
C LYS A 90 -4.48 29.96 3.55
N TYR A 91 -3.93 29.46 2.45
CA TYR A 91 -2.58 28.86 2.42
C TYR A 91 -1.65 29.48 1.38
N GLN A 92 -2.08 30.53 0.66
CA GLN A 92 -1.29 31.14 -0.41
C GLN A 92 0.08 31.64 0.08
N HIS A 93 0.15 32.16 1.32
CA HIS A 93 1.42 32.61 1.93
C HIS A 93 2.43 31.49 2.14
N LEU A 94 2.01 30.22 2.08
CA LEU A 94 2.89 29.06 2.24
C LEU A 94 3.54 28.58 0.93
N GLN A 95 3.21 29.16 -0.23
CA GLN A 95 3.79 28.77 -1.53
C GLN A 95 5.32 28.85 -1.54
N GLY A 96 5.89 29.86 -0.86
CA GLY A 96 7.34 30.01 -0.69
C GLY A 96 7.92 29.24 0.48
N VAL A 97 7.10 28.55 1.29
CA VAL A 97 7.51 27.92 2.55
C VAL A 97 7.46 26.40 2.45
N TYR A 98 6.39 25.84 1.89
CA TYR A 98 6.19 24.41 1.74
C TYR A 98 7.03 23.81 0.60
N GLN A 99 7.60 22.63 0.82
CA GLN A 99 8.18 21.79 -0.23
C GLN A 99 7.82 20.31 -0.07
N THR A 100 7.56 19.63 -1.17
CA THR A 100 7.49 18.17 -1.22
C THR A 100 8.93 17.64 -1.33
N VAL A 101 9.39 16.82 -0.41
CA VAL A 101 10.76 16.28 -0.43
C VAL A 101 10.72 14.83 -0.95
N PRO A 102 11.07 14.60 -2.23
CA PRO A 102 10.89 13.28 -2.85
C PRO A 102 11.98 12.31 -2.42
N ILE A 103 11.59 11.09 -2.09
CA ILE A 103 12.48 9.93 -1.93
C ILE A 103 12.20 8.98 -3.08
N THR A 104 13.18 8.75 -3.94
CA THR A 104 13.03 7.87 -5.10
C THR A 104 12.94 6.42 -4.65
N THR A 105 11.87 5.74 -5.05
CA THR A 105 11.60 4.34 -4.64
C THR A 105 11.49 3.40 -5.83
N MET A 106 11.13 3.88 -7.00
CA MET A 106 10.99 3.07 -8.20
C MET A 106 11.11 3.96 -9.44
N GLN A 107 11.08 3.36 -10.62
CA GLN A 107 10.89 4.08 -11.88
C GLN A 107 9.94 3.29 -12.78
N TYR A 108 9.52 3.89 -13.88
CA TYR A 108 8.77 3.20 -14.93
C TYR A 108 9.66 3.02 -16.16
N ASP A 109 9.54 1.88 -16.84
CA ASP A 109 10.14 1.71 -18.17
C ASP A 109 9.36 2.50 -19.25
N SER A 110 9.85 2.47 -20.49
CA SER A 110 9.20 3.16 -21.61
C SER A 110 7.79 2.63 -21.95
N LYS A 111 7.42 1.46 -21.43
CA LYS A 111 6.11 0.82 -21.58
C LYS A 111 5.20 1.08 -20.37
N GLY A 112 5.65 1.83 -19.37
CA GLY A 112 4.90 2.12 -18.16
C GLY A 112 4.91 0.99 -17.13
N ASN A 113 5.78 -0.02 -17.26
CA ASN A 113 5.91 -1.06 -16.25
C ASN A 113 6.79 -0.58 -15.09
N PRO A 114 6.42 -0.91 -13.85
CA PRO A 114 7.25 -0.58 -12.70
C PRO A 114 8.54 -1.39 -12.73
N LYS A 115 9.67 -0.73 -12.48
CA LYS A 115 10.98 -1.35 -12.34
C LYS A 115 11.77 -0.70 -11.18
N PRO A 116 12.82 -1.35 -10.66
CA PRO A 116 13.68 -0.73 -9.67
C PRO A 116 14.22 0.61 -10.20
N ALA A 117 14.27 1.63 -9.33
CA ALA A 117 14.93 2.89 -9.66
C ALA A 117 16.43 2.69 -9.92
N ASP A 118 17.08 3.66 -10.54
CA ASP A 118 18.54 3.65 -10.62
C ASP A 118 19.12 3.92 -9.21
N PRO A 119 20.11 3.15 -8.71
CA PRO A 119 20.67 3.36 -7.36
C PRO A 119 21.21 4.78 -7.14
N SER A 120 21.77 5.41 -8.18
CA SER A 120 22.21 6.80 -8.15
C SER A 120 21.05 7.79 -7.93
N SER A 121 19.88 7.52 -8.51
CA SER A 121 18.67 8.34 -8.34
C SER A 121 18.07 8.21 -6.93
N VAL A 122 18.18 7.02 -6.31
CA VAL A 122 17.84 6.83 -4.89
C VAL A 122 18.80 7.65 -4.03
N LYS A 123 20.11 7.48 -4.21
CA LYS A 123 21.13 8.20 -3.45
C LYS A 123 20.97 9.73 -3.57
N LYS A 124 20.82 10.24 -4.80
CA LYS A 124 20.62 11.68 -5.07
C LYS A 124 19.39 12.23 -4.36
N SER A 125 18.29 11.47 -4.29
CA SER A 125 17.08 11.91 -3.57
C SER A 125 17.29 11.99 -2.06
N LEU A 126 18.03 11.05 -1.46
CA LEU A 126 18.37 11.05 -0.04
C LEU A 126 19.39 12.17 0.31
N GLU A 127 20.35 12.41 -0.57
CA GLU A 127 21.29 13.53 -0.47
C GLU A 127 20.54 14.87 -0.53
N HIS A 128 19.58 15.01 -1.45
CA HIS A 128 18.73 16.20 -1.55
C HIS A 128 17.88 16.41 -0.29
N ALA A 129 17.29 15.35 0.27
CA ALA A 129 16.52 15.43 1.51
C ALA A 129 17.40 15.84 2.72
N SER A 130 18.64 15.35 2.77
CA SER A 130 19.63 15.77 3.77
C SER A 130 19.98 17.25 3.60
N GLN A 131 20.28 17.69 2.37
CA GLN A 131 20.60 19.08 2.05
C GLN A 131 19.46 20.04 2.41
N PHE A 132 18.21 19.63 2.22
CA PHE A 132 17.05 20.41 2.65
C PHE A 132 17.11 20.71 4.16
N MET A 133 17.39 19.71 4.98
CA MET A 133 17.55 19.89 6.44
C MET A 133 18.80 20.70 6.78
N ASP A 134 19.94 20.42 6.13
CA ASP A 134 21.21 21.14 6.36
C ASP A 134 21.12 22.63 6.03
N SER A 135 20.26 23.00 5.07
CA SER A 135 19.94 24.39 4.73
C SER A 135 19.00 25.08 5.73
N GLY A 136 18.62 24.40 6.82
CA GLY A 136 17.75 24.91 7.88
C GLY A 136 16.27 24.62 7.67
N GLY A 137 15.90 23.77 6.71
CA GLY A 137 14.53 23.31 6.50
C GLY A 137 14.07 22.34 7.59
N VAL A 138 12.80 22.45 7.99
CA VAL A 138 12.18 21.46 8.90
C VAL A 138 11.57 20.35 8.07
N LEU A 139 12.11 19.13 8.16
CA LEU A 139 11.61 17.99 7.39
C LEU A 139 10.65 17.13 8.23
N LEU A 140 9.38 17.15 7.84
CA LEU A 140 8.35 16.23 8.31
C LEU A 140 8.54 14.87 7.63
N GLY A 141 8.70 13.81 8.43
CA GLY A 141 8.73 12.44 7.95
C GLY A 141 7.33 11.88 7.91
N TRP A 142 6.79 11.62 6.72
CA TRP A 142 5.46 11.03 6.59
C TRP A 142 5.40 9.67 7.28
N THR A 143 4.53 9.53 8.28
CA THR A 143 4.11 8.25 8.88
C THR A 143 2.59 8.11 8.73
N ASN A 144 2.06 6.90 8.84
CA ASN A 144 0.62 6.65 8.86
C ASN A 144 0.30 5.46 9.78
N GLN A 145 -0.97 5.12 9.92
CA GLN A 145 -1.44 4.09 10.84
C GLN A 145 -0.89 2.68 10.57
N LYS A 146 -0.23 2.48 9.42
CA LYS A 146 0.47 1.23 9.06
C LYS A 146 1.99 1.36 9.08
N THR A 147 2.54 2.54 9.37
CA THR A 147 3.99 2.75 9.42
C THR A 147 4.54 2.19 10.73
N PRO A 148 5.50 1.26 10.70
CA PRO A 148 6.15 0.77 11.90
C PRO A 148 6.85 1.89 12.68
N GLN A 149 6.97 1.72 13.99
CA GLN A 149 7.74 2.66 14.82
C GLN A 149 9.19 2.75 14.31
N GLY A 150 9.74 3.96 14.31
CA GLY A 150 11.10 4.19 13.81
C GLY A 150 11.24 4.09 12.29
N SER A 151 10.13 4.05 11.53
CA SER A 151 10.13 4.02 10.07
C SER A 151 9.32 5.17 9.47
N LEU A 152 9.46 5.39 8.17
CA LEU A 152 8.64 6.33 7.40
C LEU A 152 7.80 5.58 6.35
N ALA A 153 6.71 6.20 5.91
CA ALA A 153 5.85 5.71 4.84
C ALA A 153 6.50 5.90 3.46
N ILE A 154 7.59 5.17 3.20
CA ILE A 154 8.38 5.20 1.96
C ILE A 154 8.42 3.79 1.37
N GLY A 155 8.22 3.67 0.06
CA GLY A 155 8.36 2.38 -0.65
C GLY A 155 7.12 1.47 -0.55
N GLY A 156 5.96 2.02 -0.22
CA GLY A 156 4.69 1.28 -0.21
C GLY A 156 4.10 1.06 -1.62
N GLY A 157 3.00 0.29 -1.69
CA GLY A 157 2.25 0.08 -2.93
C GLY A 157 3.09 -0.56 -4.03
N VAL A 158 3.05 0.00 -5.25
CA VAL A 158 3.77 -0.53 -6.42
C VAL A 158 5.28 -0.61 -6.18
N ALA A 159 5.86 0.36 -5.47
CA ALA A 159 7.30 0.39 -5.20
C ALA A 159 7.76 -0.82 -4.36
N SER A 160 6.91 -1.31 -3.45
CA SER A 160 7.27 -2.42 -2.55
C SER A 160 7.63 -3.71 -3.29
N ALA A 161 7.02 -3.92 -4.47
CA ALA A 161 7.18 -5.09 -5.32
C ALA A 161 8.42 -5.01 -6.24
N VAL A 162 8.94 -3.81 -6.51
CA VAL A 162 10.05 -3.61 -7.47
C VAL A 162 11.32 -3.09 -6.82
N GLN A 163 11.27 -2.60 -5.60
CA GLN A 163 12.47 -2.16 -4.88
C GLN A 163 13.41 -3.34 -4.60
N THR A 164 14.68 -3.18 -4.98
CA THR A 164 15.70 -4.15 -4.60
C THR A 164 16.01 -4.10 -3.11
N ILE A 165 16.57 -5.18 -2.56
CA ILE A 165 17.05 -5.22 -1.17
C ILE A 165 18.03 -4.07 -0.91
N GLY A 166 18.93 -3.80 -1.84
CA GLY A 166 19.90 -2.70 -1.74
C GLY A 166 19.24 -1.33 -1.63
N GLN A 167 18.14 -1.08 -2.35
CA GLN A 167 17.40 0.19 -2.26
C GLN A 167 16.66 0.33 -0.93
N LYS A 168 15.99 -0.74 -0.48
CA LYS A 168 15.32 -0.76 0.82
C LYS A 168 16.32 -0.49 1.94
N LYS A 169 17.48 -1.15 1.89
CA LYS A 169 18.57 -0.94 2.85
C LYS A 169 19.07 0.51 2.84
N MET A 170 19.38 1.07 1.66
CA MET A 170 19.86 2.46 1.55
C MET A 170 18.87 3.48 2.12
N ILE A 171 17.58 3.32 1.83
CA ILE A 171 16.54 4.21 2.35
C ILE A 171 16.40 4.02 3.87
N ASN A 172 16.35 2.77 4.35
CA ASN A 172 16.20 2.49 5.78
C ASN A 172 17.39 2.99 6.59
N GLU A 173 18.62 2.80 6.11
CA GLU A 173 19.83 3.34 6.76
C GLU A 173 19.77 4.86 6.87
N TRP A 174 19.37 5.55 5.80
CA TRP A 174 19.17 7.00 5.85
C TRP A 174 18.05 7.41 6.83
N VAL A 175 16.93 6.69 6.85
CA VAL A 175 15.84 6.96 7.80
C VAL A 175 16.30 6.77 9.24
N GLN A 176 17.02 5.69 9.54
CA GLN A 176 17.53 5.43 10.90
C GLN A 176 18.57 6.48 11.33
N ASP A 177 19.44 6.92 10.42
CA ASP A 177 20.44 7.96 10.68
C ASP A 177 19.80 9.34 10.95
N LYS A 178 18.68 9.64 10.27
CA LYS A 178 18.04 10.97 10.34
C LYS A 178 16.86 11.05 11.30
N LEU A 179 16.30 9.94 11.76
CA LEU A 179 15.32 9.95 12.82
C LEU A 179 16.00 10.20 14.17
N PRO A 180 15.35 10.92 15.11
CA PRO A 180 15.89 11.07 16.44
C PRO A 180 16.03 9.68 17.09
N HIS A 181 17.26 9.30 17.45
CA HIS A 181 17.48 8.20 18.36
C HIS A 181 16.84 8.56 19.69
N SER A 182 16.13 7.60 20.32
CA SER A 182 15.60 7.80 21.66
C SER A 182 16.77 7.94 22.62
N THR A 183 17.19 9.18 22.89
CA THR A 183 18.14 9.50 23.94
C THR A 183 17.39 9.51 25.26
N LEU A 184 17.20 8.32 25.84
CA LEU A 184 16.97 8.20 27.28
C LEU A 184 18.30 8.49 28.01
N THR A 185 18.76 9.73 27.96
CA THR A 185 19.75 10.31 28.87
C THR A 185 19.67 11.83 28.73
N ASP A 186 18.82 12.45 29.54
CA ASP A 186 19.21 13.58 30.39
C ASP A 186 18.05 13.90 31.32
N ASP A 187 18.40 14.25 32.56
CA ASP A 187 17.56 14.49 33.74
C ASP A 187 16.91 13.27 34.43
N LEU A 188 17.64 12.67 35.36
CA LEU A 188 17.31 12.65 36.81
C LEU A 188 18.42 11.95 37.64
N PRO A 189 18.58 12.26 38.94
CA PRO A 189 19.83 12.12 39.69
C PRO A 189 20.07 10.73 40.31
N LEU A 190 21.37 10.40 40.39
CA LEU A 190 22.07 9.53 41.36
C LEU A 190 21.27 8.42 42.06
N SER A 191 21.48 7.18 41.61
CA SER A 191 21.59 6.00 42.49
C SER A 191 22.48 4.92 41.84
N PRO A 192 23.37 4.24 42.60
CA PRO A 192 24.39 3.34 42.06
C PRO A 192 23.87 1.91 41.73
N PRO A 193 24.63 1.13 40.92
CA PRO A 193 24.07 0.19 39.94
C PRO A 193 24.09 -1.27 40.44
N LYS A 194 23.22 -2.13 39.85
CA LYS A 194 23.51 -3.57 39.75
C LYS A 194 23.09 -4.20 38.42
N LYS A 195 24.14 -4.62 37.72
CA LYS A 195 24.33 -5.80 36.85
C LYS A 195 23.49 -5.93 35.57
N THR A 196 24.17 -5.55 34.49
CA THR A 196 24.10 -6.09 33.14
C THR A 196 24.18 -7.62 33.11
N THR A 197 23.32 -8.24 32.30
CA THR A 197 23.64 -9.47 31.57
C THR A 197 23.20 -9.28 30.13
N SER A 198 24.20 -9.37 29.24
CA SER A 198 24.07 -9.23 27.79
C SER A 198 23.36 -10.40 27.13
N GLY A 199 22.57 -10.06 26.11
CA GLY A 199 22.67 -10.65 24.77
C GLY A 199 22.05 -12.03 24.57
N THR A 200 20.88 -12.08 23.91
CA THR A 200 20.62 -12.82 22.65
C THR A 200 19.12 -12.68 22.32
N THR A 201 18.70 -11.55 21.74
CA THR A 201 17.31 -11.38 21.27
C THR A 201 17.27 -10.38 20.11
N GLN A 202 17.65 -10.80 18.89
CA GLN A 202 17.38 -10.00 17.69
C GLN A 202 16.86 -10.85 16.51
N MET A 203 17.08 -12.17 16.50
CA MET A 203 16.45 -13.04 15.48
C MET A 203 15.01 -13.45 15.81
N GLN A 204 14.61 -13.45 17.09
CA GLN A 204 13.23 -13.78 17.48
C GLN A 204 12.26 -12.60 17.29
N ASP A 205 12.72 -11.36 17.45
CA ASP A 205 11.88 -10.18 17.26
C ASP A 205 11.63 -9.87 15.78
N LEU A 206 12.58 -10.18 14.88
CA LEU A 206 12.37 -10.09 13.43
C LEU A 206 11.37 -11.15 12.92
N GLN A 207 11.40 -12.37 13.47
CA GLN A 207 10.41 -13.41 13.14
C GLN A 207 9.03 -13.14 13.76
N ALA A 208 8.97 -12.49 14.93
CA ALA A 208 7.72 -12.05 15.54
C ALA A 208 7.08 -10.87 14.77
N LEU A 209 7.89 -9.93 14.26
CA LEU A 209 7.41 -8.79 13.45
C LEU A 209 6.94 -9.23 12.06
N ASP A 210 7.61 -10.18 11.40
CA ASP A 210 7.12 -10.76 10.14
C ASP A 210 5.82 -11.54 10.34
N ASN A 211 5.67 -12.27 11.46
CA ASN A 211 4.43 -12.98 11.82
C ASN A 211 3.29 -12.01 12.20
N GLU A 212 3.58 -10.85 12.78
CA GLU A 212 2.56 -9.87 13.17
C GLU A 212 2.15 -8.92 12.02
N GLU A 213 3.06 -8.60 11.10
CA GLU A 213 2.77 -7.82 9.88
C GLU A 213 2.01 -8.65 8.84
N THR A 214 2.39 -9.92 8.65
CA THR A 214 1.58 -10.85 7.85
C THR A 214 0.22 -11.10 8.51
N ALA A 215 0.12 -11.04 9.85
CA ALA A 215 -1.16 -11.15 10.53
C ALA A 215 -2.12 -9.96 10.33
N ARG A 216 -1.66 -8.80 9.85
CA ARG A 216 -2.47 -7.57 9.78
C ARG A 216 -2.76 -7.08 8.35
N LYS A 217 -2.26 -7.79 7.32
CA LYS A 217 -2.68 -7.70 5.91
C LYS A 217 -3.62 -8.85 5.50
N LYS A 218 -4.14 -9.61 6.47
CA LYS A 218 -5.08 -10.72 6.21
C LYS A 218 -6.31 -10.21 5.46
N LYS A 219 -6.51 -10.69 4.23
CA LYS A 219 -7.78 -10.56 3.51
C LYS A 219 -8.55 -11.84 3.74
N SER A 220 -9.63 -11.74 4.50
CA SER A 220 -10.57 -12.84 4.68
C SER A 220 -11.70 -12.70 3.68
N VAL A 221 -11.99 -13.78 2.97
CA VAL A 221 -13.11 -13.87 2.03
C VAL A 221 -13.89 -15.14 2.34
N SER A 222 -15.22 -15.04 2.22
CA SER A 222 -16.10 -16.21 2.34
C SER A 222 -16.32 -16.79 0.94
N ILE A 223 -16.23 -18.11 0.83
CA ILE A 223 -16.26 -18.81 -0.45
C ILE A 223 -17.35 -19.86 -0.41
N GLN A 224 -18.16 -19.89 -1.46
CA GLN A 224 -19.08 -20.99 -1.72
C GLN A 224 -18.60 -21.77 -2.94
N SER A 225 -18.48 -23.09 -2.81
CA SER A 225 -18.09 -24.00 -3.88
C SER A 225 -18.64 -25.39 -3.56
N ASP A 226 -18.94 -26.18 -4.58
CA ASP A 226 -19.31 -27.59 -4.41
C ASP A 226 -18.08 -28.47 -4.13
N GLU A 227 -16.86 -27.93 -4.32
CA GLU A 227 -15.58 -28.62 -4.18
C GLU A 227 -14.74 -28.11 -2.99
N ILE A 228 -15.39 -27.85 -1.85
CA ILE A 228 -14.75 -27.25 -0.66
C ILE A 228 -13.45 -27.95 -0.26
N ASN A 229 -13.43 -29.29 -0.27
CA ASN A 229 -12.25 -30.05 0.15
C ASN A 229 -11.07 -29.87 -0.82
N SER A 230 -11.34 -29.91 -2.14
CA SER A 230 -10.30 -29.66 -3.16
C SER A 230 -9.76 -28.24 -3.05
N LEU A 231 -10.63 -27.26 -2.81
CA LEU A 231 -10.25 -25.86 -2.66
C LEU A 231 -9.44 -25.63 -1.38
N LEU A 232 -9.79 -26.33 -0.29
CA LEU A 232 -9.07 -26.27 0.97
C LEU A 232 -7.65 -26.85 0.84
N ASP A 233 -7.49 -27.96 0.13
CA ASP A 233 -6.15 -28.54 -0.09
C ASP A 233 -5.30 -27.69 -1.01
N ALA A 234 -5.89 -27.12 -2.06
CA ALA A 234 -5.22 -26.13 -2.91
C ALA A 234 -4.79 -24.91 -2.09
N PHE A 235 -5.64 -24.42 -1.18
CA PHE A 235 -5.33 -23.30 -0.29
C PHE A 235 -4.15 -23.60 0.63
N LYS A 236 -4.14 -24.80 1.24
CA LYS A 236 -3.01 -25.23 2.10
C LYS A 236 -1.69 -25.22 1.34
N LYS A 237 -1.70 -25.74 0.12
CA LYS A 237 -0.51 -25.75 -0.75
C LYS A 237 -0.09 -24.33 -1.16
N HIS A 238 -1.04 -23.46 -1.48
CA HIS A 238 -0.79 -22.09 -1.94
C HIS A 238 -0.22 -21.19 -0.85
N CYS A 239 -0.75 -21.27 0.37
CA CYS A 239 -0.32 -20.43 1.48
C CYS A 239 0.79 -21.06 2.33
N GLY A 240 0.97 -22.38 2.27
CA GLY A 240 1.94 -23.15 3.05
C GLY A 240 1.45 -23.52 4.46
N GLU A 241 1.95 -24.64 4.99
CA GLU A 241 1.45 -25.25 6.23
C GLU A 241 1.53 -24.32 7.45
N GLN A 242 2.61 -23.56 7.58
CA GLN A 242 2.79 -22.64 8.69
C GLN A 242 1.71 -21.55 8.70
N TRP A 243 1.37 -21.00 7.52
CA TRP A 243 0.32 -19.99 7.42
C TRP A 243 -1.05 -20.55 7.79
N VAL A 244 -1.35 -21.77 7.34
CA VAL A 244 -2.62 -22.45 7.64
C VAL A 244 -2.75 -22.73 9.13
N LYS A 245 -1.65 -23.11 9.80
CA LYS A 245 -1.63 -23.33 11.25
C LYS A 245 -1.93 -22.04 12.02
N ASP A 246 -1.35 -20.92 11.58
CA ASP A 246 -1.53 -19.61 12.21
C ASP A 246 -2.83 -18.90 11.77
N ASN A 247 -3.49 -19.40 10.71
CA ASN A 247 -4.70 -18.88 10.09
C ASN A 247 -5.62 -20.02 9.62
N PRO A 248 -6.17 -20.81 10.56
CA PRO A 248 -6.96 -21.98 10.19
C PRO A 248 -8.19 -21.57 9.38
N PRO A 249 -8.43 -22.21 8.22
CA PRO A 249 -9.68 -22.08 7.48
C PRO A 249 -10.88 -22.41 8.35
N GLU A 250 -11.90 -21.56 8.32
CA GLU A 250 -13.16 -21.83 9.02
C GLU A 250 -14.22 -22.27 8.00
N ASN A 251 -14.92 -23.36 8.28
CA ASN A 251 -16.10 -23.75 7.50
C ASN A 251 -17.34 -23.54 8.37
N LYS A 252 -18.21 -22.61 7.96
CA LYS A 252 -19.49 -22.34 8.62
C LYS A 252 -20.59 -22.33 7.56
N ASN A 253 -21.62 -23.15 7.75
CA ASN A 253 -22.81 -23.19 6.89
C ASN A 253 -22.50 -23.42 5.40
N GLY A 254 -21.50 -24.23 5.07
CA GLY A 254 -21.12 -24.49 3.67
C GLY A 254 -20.34 -23.35 3.01
N GLN A 255 -19.96 -22.32 3.77
CA GLN A 255 -19.04 -21.27 3.34
C GLN A 255 -17.67 -21.48 3.98
N LEU A 256 -16.66 -21.53 3.13
CA LEU A 256 -15.27 -21.60 3.54
C LEU A 256 -14.71 -20.19 3.68
N LYS A 257 -14.34 -19.81 4.89
CA LYS A 257 -13.63 -18.56 5.18
C LYS A 257 -12.13 -18.82 5.09
N LEU A 258 -11.49 -18.17 4.12
CA LEU A 258 -10.04 -18.26 3.90
C LEU A 258 -9.39 -16.91 4.18
N SER A 259 -8.29 -16.95 4.91
CA SER A 259 -7.44 -15.78 5.17
C SER A 259 -6.17 -15.86 4.33
N PHE A 260 -5.96 -14.86 3.48
CA PHE A 260 -4.80 -14.79 2.59
C PHE A 260 -3.74 -13.83 3.10
N LYS A 261 -2.48 -14.07 2.73
CA LYS A 261 -1.32 -13.24 3.10
C LYS A 261 -1.42 -11.82 2.57
N SER A 262 -2.08 -11.65 1.42
CA SER A 262 -2.30 -10.38 0.74
C SER A 262 -3.44 -10.52 -0.28
N GLU A 263 -3.89 -9.40 -0.83
CA GLU A 263 -4.87 -9.38 -1.93
C GLU A 263 -4.32 -9.97 -3.23
N GLU A 264 -3.01 -9.81 -3.48
CA GLU A 264 -2.31 -10.45 -4.60
C GLU A 264 -2.29 -11.97 -4.41
N ASN A 265 -1.91 -12.45 -3.22
CA ASN A 265 -1.92 -13.89 -2.90
C ASN A 265 -3.32 -14.49 -3.05
N MET A 266 -4.36 -13.77 -2.65
CA MET A 266 -5.76 -14.13 -2.88
C MET A 266 -6.10 -14.15 -4.38
N THR A 267 -5.72 -13.11 -5.12
CA THR A 267 -6.00 -12.98 -6.54
C THR A 267 -5.34 -14.10 -7.34
N ASP A 268 -4.08 -14.41 -7.05
CA ASP A 268 -3.34 -15.49 -7.70
C ASP A 268 -3.97 -16.84 -7.41
N PHE A 269 -4.37 -17.07 -6.16
CA PHE A 269 -5.06 -18.30 -5.77
C PHE A 269 -6.30 -18.54 -6.61
N PHE A 270 -7.21 -17.55 -6.66
CA PHE A 270 -8.47 -17.73 -7.38
C PHE A 270 -8.30 -17.74 -8.88
N LYS A 271 -7.33 -17.01 -9.44
CA LYS A 271 -6.97 -17.12 -10.86
C LYS A 271 -6.49 -18.53 -11.20
N GLN A 272 -5.65 -19.11 -10.35
CA GLN A 272 -5.22 -20.49 -10.52
C GLN A 272 -6.41 -21.45 -10.42
N GLN A 273 -7.26 -21.33 -9.40
CA GLN A 273 -8.44 -22.19 -9.25
C GLN A 273 -9.39 -22.09 -10.45
N ALA A 274 -9.64 -20.87 -10.96
CA ALA A 274 -10.45 -20.68 -12.16
C ALA A 274 -9.80 -21.37 -13.38
N SER A 275 -8.49 -21.18 -13.59
CA SER A 275 -7.76 -21.81 -14.70
C SER A 275 -7.72 -23.34 -14.65
N GLU A 276 -7.82 -23.91 -13.45
CA GLU A 276 -7.97 -25.36 -13.21
C GLU A 276 -9.42 -25.85 -13.40
N GLY A 277 -10.33 -24.98 -13.85
CA GLY A 277 -11.73 -25.29 -14.14
C GLY A 277 -12.61 -25.36 -12.90
N LYS A 278 -12.16 -24.84 -11.75
CA LYS A 278 -12.91 -24.87 -10.49
C LYS A 278 -14.01 -23.82 -10.48
N SER A 279 -15.19 -24.21 -10.03
CA SER A 279 -16.31 -23.30 -9.79
C SER A 279 -16.34 -22.80 -8.34
N PHE A 280 -16.52 -21.49 -8.17
CA PHE A 280 -16.58 -20.86 -6.86
C PHE A 280 -17.24 -19.48 -6.91
N ILE A 281 -17.76 -19.04 -5.77
CA ILE A 281 -18.33 -17.70 -5.55
C ILE A 281 -17.56 -17.05 -4.40
N MET A 282 -17.02 -15.85 -4.65
CA MET A 282 -16.33 -15.03 -3.65
C MET A 282 -17.30 -13.99 -3.06
N VAL A 283 -17.41 -13.97 -1.73
CA VAL A 283 -18.39 -13.16 -1.00
C VAL A 283 -17.70 -12.27 0.01
N ASP A 284 -18.09 -10.99 0.03
CA ASP A 284 -17.65 -10.06 1.07
C ASP A 284 -18.30 -10.43 2.41
N GLU A 285 -17.49 -10.65 3.44
CA GLU A 285 -17.96 -11.14 4.74
C GLU A 285 -18.97 -10.18 5.39
N LYS A 286 -18.75 -8.86 5.26
CA LYS A 286 -19.55 -7.84 5.94
C LYS A 286 -20.89 -7.61 5.27
N THR A 287 -20.89 -7.51 3.94
CA THR A 287 -22.07 -7.11 3.17
C THR A 287 -22.82 -8.28 2.55
N GLN A 288 -22.23 -9.48 2.58
CA GLN A 288 -22.73 -10.70 1.92
C GLN A 288 -22.94 -10.51 0.41
N LYS A 289 -22.20 -9.58 -0.20
CA LYS A 289 -22.25 -9.30 -1.64
C LYS A 289 -21.28 -10.17 -2.40
N VAL A 290 -21.68 -10.62 -3.59
CA VAL A 290 -20.85 -11.41 -4.48
C VAL A 290 -19.86 -10.49 -5.20
N MET A 291 -18.59 -10.62 -4.84
CA MET A 291 -17.50 -9.79 -5.37
C MET A 291 -16.97 -10.30 -6.71
N ALA A 292 -16.90 -11.63 -6.83
CA ALA A 292 -16.42 -12.32 -8.02
C ALA A 292 -16.90 -13.78 -8.01
N TYR A 293 -16.90 -14.44 -9.16
CA TYR A 293 -17.18 -15.87 -9.26
C TYR A 293 -16.45 -16.48 -10.46
N SER A 294 -16.29 -17.80 -10.44
CA SER A 294 -15.94 -18.62 -11.62
C SER A 294 -16.98 -19.73 -11.76
N ASN A 295 -17.47 -19.95 -12.97
CA ASN A 295 -18.36 -21.06 -13.30
C ASN A 295 -17.60 -22.29 -13.84
N GLY A 296 -16.27 -22.32 -13.72
CA GLY A 296 -15.41 -23.42 -14.16
C GLY A 296 -15.05 -23.38 -15.66
N ASP A 297 -15.17 -22.23 -16.30
CA ASP A 297 -14.80 -21.99 -17.71
C ASP A 297 -13.34 -21.53 -17.91
N GLY A 298 -12.55 -21.42 -16.83
CA GLY A 298 -11.19 -20.89 -16.89
C GLY A 298 -11.08 -19.42 -16.49
N LYS A 299 -12.21 -18.71 -16.31
CA LYS A 299 -12.26 -17.26 -16.12
C LYS A 299 -12.89 -16.87 -14.80
N ILE A 300 -12.69 -15.61 -14.43
CA ILE A 300 -13.30 -14.99 -13.25
C ILE A 300 -14.13 -13.80 -13.71
N TYR A 301 -15.32 -13.69 -13.16
CA TYR A 301 -16.27 -12.65 -13.50
C TYR A 301 -16.70 -11.87 -12.28
N ARG A 302 -17.03 -10.60 -12.50
CA ARG A 302 -17.79 -9.77 -11.58
C ARG A 302 -19.27 -9.82 -11.97
N PRO A 303 -20.19 -10.06 -11.04
CA PRO A 303 -21.61 -9.91 -11.33
C PRO A 303 -21.96 -8.44 -11.52
N GLY A 304 -22.88 -8.13 -12.44
CA GLY A 304 -23.32 -6.77 -12.72
C GLY A 304 -24.76 -6.75 -13.24
N LYS A 305 -25.39 -5.57 -13.18
CA LYS A 305 -26.76 -5.34 -13.67
C LYS A 305 -26.89 -5.63 -15.17
N ASP A 306 -25.83 -5.36 -15.93
CA ASP A 306 -25.75 -5.56 -17.39
C ASP A 306 -25.22 -6.96 -17.78
N GLY A 307 -25.16 -7.89 -16.81
CA GLY A 307 -24.58 -9.22 -16.99
C GLY A 307 -23.15 -9.33 -16.44
N PRO A 308 -22.54 -10.50 -16.56
CA PRO A 308 -21.23 -10.77 -15.98
C PRO A 308 -20.09 -10.11 -16.75
N GLN A 309 -19.15 -9.50 -16.02
CA GLN A 309 -17.98 -8.84 -16.59
C GLN A 309 -16.71 -9.60 -16.24
N GLU A 310 -15.93 -10.00 -17.25
CA GLU A 310 -14.66 -10.71 -17.04
C GLU A 310 -13.64 -9.81 -16.32
N ILE A 311 -13.04 -10.33 -15.24
CA ILE A 311 -12.00 -9.64 -14.47
C ILE A 311 -10.63 -9.99 -15.04
N THR A 312 -10.13 -9.12 -15.92
CA THR A 312 -8.77 -9.24 -16.50
C THR A 312 -7.71 -8.48 -15.68
N GLY A 313 -8.15 -7.70 -14.69
CA GLY A 313 -7.30 -6.85 -13.85
C GLY A 313 -6.45 -7.58 -12.80
N LYS A 314 -5.66 -6.81 -12.05
CA LYS A 314 -4.78 -7.31 -10.96
C LYS A 314 -5.48 -7.48 -9.61
N SER A 315 -6.73 -7.03 -9.47
CA SER A 315 -7.50 -7.12 -8.23
C SER A 315 -8.86 -7.76 -8.49
N LEU A 316 -9.22 -8.74 -7.66
CA LEU A 316 -10.56 -9.32 -7.65
C LEU A 316 -11.53 -8.52 -6.78
N THR A 317 -11.02 -7.65 -5.89
CA THR A 317 -11.88 -6.85 -5.02
C THR A 317 -12.45 -5.64 -5.76
N PRO A 318 -13.77 -5.44 -5.75
CA PRO A 318 -14.41 -4.26 -6.32
C PRO A 318 -14.00 -2.98 -5.59
N LYS A 319 -14.02 -1.85 -6.29
CA LYS A 319 -13.87 -0.52 -5.65
C LYS A 319 -15.11 -0.18 -4.82
N GLU A 320 -15.00 0.76 -3.90
CA GLU A 320 -16.07 1.13 -2.97
C GLU A 320 -17.39 1.52 -3.67
N GLY A 321 -17.33 2.24 -4.79
CA GLY A 321 -18.52 2.54 -5.61
C GLY A 321 -19.06 1.36 -6.42
N GLU A 322 -18.22 0.37 -6.76
CA GLU A 322 -18.66 -0.84 -7.47
C GLU A 322 -19.36 -1.82 -6.51
N MET A 323 -19.03 -1.78 -5.22
CA MET A 323 -19.65 -2.62 -4.19
C MET A 323 -21.14 -2.35 -4.01
N GLU A 324 -21.64 -1.14 -4.29
CA GLU A 324 -23.06 -0.81 -4.11
C GLU A 324 -23.97 -1.60 -5.06
N ASP A 325 -23.51 -1.82 -6.29
CA ASP A 325 -24.27 -2.43 -7.38
C ASP A 325 -24.23 -3.97 -7.42
N LEU A 326 -23.45 -4.61 -6.54
CA LEU A 326 -23.30 -6.07 -6.53
C LEU A 326 -24.49 -6.77 -5.87
N PRO A 327 -24.91 -7.93 -6.40
CA PRO A 327 -25.95 -8.74 -5.80
C PRO A 327 -25.48 -9.33 -4.48
N LYS A 328 -26.44 -9.57 -3.58
CA LYS A 328 -26.21 -10.38 -2.39
C LYS A 328 -26.15 -11.85 -2.79
N LEU A 329 -25.50 -12.67 -1.97
CA LEU A 329 -25.34 -14.10 -2.23
C LEU A 329 -26.68 -14.83 -2.38
N ASP A 330 -27.68 -14.46 -1.58
CA ASP A 330 -29.03 -15.06 -1.59
C ASP A 330 -29.81 -14.79 -2.88
N SER A 331 -29.52 -13.67 -3.57
CA SER A 331 -30.14 -13.28 -4.83
C SER A 331 -29.29 -13.59 -6.06
N PHE A 332 -28.06 -14.08 -5.87
CA PHE A 332 -27.16 -14.39 -6.96
C PHE A 332 -27.32 -15.83 -7.43
N LYS A 333 -27.53 -15.99 -8.74
CA LYS A 333 -27.47 -17.29 -9.42
C LYS A 333 -26.29 -17.30 -10.37
N MET A 334 -25.34 -18.20 -10.12
CA MET A 334 -24.16 -18.35 -10.98
C MET A 334 -24.60 -18.77 -12.40
N PRO A 335 -24.17 -18.05 -13.44
CA PRO A 335 -24.42 -18.44 -14.83
C PRO A 335 -23.81 -19.81 -15.14
N ALA A 336 -24.50 -20.59 -15.98
CA ALA A 336 -23.97 -21.86 -16.46
C ALA A 336 -22.69 -21.64 -17.28
N LYS A 337 -21.79 -22.61 -17.27
CA LYS A 337 -20.64 -22.64 -18.17
C LYS A 337 -21.15 -22.65 -19.61
N GLU A 338 -20.69 -21.71 -20.44
CA GLU A 338 -20.93 -21.80 -21.88
C GLU A 338 -20.27 -23.09 -22.37
N SER A 339 -21.09 -24.05 -22.79
CA SER A 339 -20.61 -25.25 -23.46
C SER A 339 -20.00 -24.81 -24.78
N THR A 340 -18.67 -24.93 -24.90
CA THR A 340 -17.98 -24.84 -26.18
C THR A 340 -18.66 -25.84 -27.11
N GLN A 341 -19.50 -25.35 -28.02
CA GLN A 341 -19.99 -26.17 -29.12
C GLN A 341 -18.76 -26.63 -29.89
N GLU A 342 -18.50 -27.93 -29.84
CA GLU A 342 -17.70 -28.60 -30.86
C GLU A 342 -18.22 -28.12 -32.21
N SER A 343 -17.33 -27.47 -32.95
CA SER A 343 -17.40 -27.31 -34.38
C SER A 343 -17.67 -28.67 -35.01
N VAL A 344 -18.95 -28.96 -35.28
CA VAL A 344 -19.33 -30.02 -36.21
C VAL A 344 -18.94 -29.53 -37.59
N SER A 345 -17.74 -29.93 -37.99
CA SER A 345 -17.31 -29.96 -39.38
C SER A 345 -18.41 -30.60 -40.21
N LYS A 346 -19.07 -29.81 -41.07
CA LYS A 346 -19.81 -30.37 -42.20
C LYS A 346 -18.79 -31.06 -43.11
N PRO A 347 -18.93 -32.36 -43.40
CA PRO A 347 -18.10 -32.99 -44.42
C PRO A 347 -18.48 -32.43 -45.80
N GLN A 348 -17.46 -32.05 -46.56
CA GLN A 348 -17.56 -31.91 -48.00
C GLN A 348 -17.83 -33.28 -48.62
N HIS A 349 -18.90 -33.37 -49.41
CA HIS A 349 -19.06 -34.32 -50.52
C HIS A 349 -19.58 -33.47 -51.68
N ALA A 350 -18.75 -33.24 -52.70
CA ALA A 350 -18.48 -34.09 -53.87
C ALA A 350 -19.44 -33.74 -55.02
#